data_AF-A0A842N5H4-F1
#
_entry.id   AF-A0A842N5H4-F1
#
_cell.length_a   1.000
_cell.length_b   1.000
_cell.length_c   1.000
_cell.angle_alpha   90.00
_cell.angle_beta   90.00
_cell.angle_gamma   90.00
#
_symmetry.space_group_name_H-M   'P 1'
#
loop_
_entity.id
_entity.type
_entity.pdbx_description
1 polymer ?
#
loop_
_entity_poly.entity_id
_entity_poly.type
_entity_poly.pdbx_seq_one_letter_code
_entity_poly.pdbx_strand_id
1 'polypeptide(L)'
;MKKMEYRELVRSIPKPMRDPLSVKFMDILLEAKESDAIPSSVAKTILYYWQRDQLASEAGLTTLFKTVVEADPERAIGVIDDFGLEEIKLAISS
;
A
#
# COMPACT_ATOMS: atom_id res chain seq x y z
N MET A 1 14.57 17.29 0.88
CA MET A 1 13.46 16.71 1.63
C MET A 1 13.83 15.28 2.00
N LYS A 2 13.57 14.84 3.24
CA LYS A 2 13.84 13.47 3.67
C LYS A 2 12.80 12.58 2.99
N LYS A 3 13.22 11.63 2.15
CA LYS A 3 12.32 10.59 1.63
C LYS A 3 11.75 9.86 2.86
N MET A 4 10.48 10.07 3.17
CA MET A 4 9.86 9.36 4.29
C MET A 4 9.81 7.89 3.91
N GLU A 5 10.30 7.04 4.79
CA GLU A 5 10.25 5.60 4.57
C GLU A 5 8.79 5.16 4.61
N TYR A 6 8.37 4.22 3.75
CA TYR A 6 6.98 3.74 3.69
C TYR A 6 6.45 3.30 5.07
N ARG A 7 7.33 2.81 5.93
CA ARG A 7 7.00 2.45 7.31
C ARG A 7 6.57 3.64 8.16
N GLU A 8 7.21 4.80 7.99
CA GLU A 8 6.86 6.03 8.70
C GLU A 8 5.50 6.55 8.23
N LEU A 9 5.22 6.48 6.92
CA LEU A 9 3.91 6.81 6.34
C LEU A 9 2.82 5.88 6.89
N VAL A 10 3.06 4.57 6.92
CA VAL A 10 2.08 3.60 7.47
C VAL A 10 1.81 3.82 8.96
N ARG A 11 2.80 4.31 9.71
CA ARG A 11 2.62 4.63 11.13
C ARG A 11 1.73 5.84 11.36
N SER A 12 1.73 6.82 10.45
CA SER A 12 0.84 7.99 10.56
C SER A 12 -0.61 7.66 10.19
N ILE A 13 -0.86 6.55 9.49
CA ILE A 13 -2.23 6.10 9.15
C ILE A 13 -2.99 5.70 10.42
N PRO A 14 -4.16 6.32 10.69
CA PRO A 14 -5.03 5.94 11.80
C PRO A 14 -5.40 4.46 11.76
N LYS A 15 -5.33 3.77 12.90
CA LYS A 15 -5.64 2.33 12.98
C LYS A 15 -6.97 1.93 12.33
N PRO A 16 -8.09 2.67 12.51
CA PRO A 16 -9.37 2.32 11.88
C PRO A 16 -9.35 2.34 10.35
N MET A 17 -8.38 3.03 9.73
CA MET A 17 -8.27 3.15 8.28
C MET A 17 -7.38 2.06 7.66
N ARG A 18 -6.60 1.33 8.46
CA ARG A 18 -5.61 0.37 7.95
C ARG A 18 -6.25 -0.83 7.26
N ASP A 19 -7.30 -1.40 7.85
CA ASP A 19 -8.03 -2.52 7.27
C ASP A 19 -8.68 -2.13 5.93
N PRO A 20 -9.54 -1.09 5.85
CA PRO A 20 -10.14 -0.72 4.57
C PRO A 20 -9.11 -0.31 3.51
N LEU A 21 -8.02 0.35 3.93
CA LEU A 21 -6.94 0.74 3.01
C LEU A 21 -6.23 -0.50 2.46
N SER A 22 -5.96 -1.50 3.31
CA SER A 22 -5.35 -2.76 2.87
C SER A 22 -6.21 -3.51 1.85
N VAL A 23 -7.54 -3.44 1.98
CA VAL A 23 -8.47 -4.02 1.00
C VAL A 23 -8.36 -3.31 -0.33
N LYS A 24 -8.42 -1.97 -0.35
CA LYS A 24 -8.35 -1.18 -1.58
C LYS A 24 -7.02 -1.34 -2.32
N PHE A 25 -5.93 -1.42 -1.58
CA PHE A 25 -4.63 -1.70 -2.15
C PHE A 25 -4.51 -3.12 -2.71
N MET A 26 -5.14 -4.11 -2.06
CA MET A 26 -5.21 -5.45 -2.63
C MET A 26 -6.00 -5.46 -3.94
N ASP A 27 -7.14 -4.75 -4.01
CA ASP A 27 -7.95 -4.64 -5.22
C ASP A 27 -7.12 -4.12 -6.40
N ILE A 28 -6.29 -3.09 -6.18
CA ILE A 28 -5.38 -2.57 -7.22
C ILE A 28 -4.43 -3.65 -7.73
N LEU A 29 -3.79 -4.42 -6.84
CA LEU A 29 -2.83 -5.45 -7.23
C LEU A 29 -3.48 -6.64 -7.94
N LEU A 30 -4.72 -6.97 -7.60
CA LEU A 30 -5.49 -8.04 -8.26
C LEU A 30 -5.97 -7.63 -9.66
N GLU A 31 -6.19 -6.33 -9.87
CA GLU A 31 -6.58 -5.75 -11.16
C GLU A 31 -5.39 -5.32 -12.04
N ALA A 32 -4.16 -5.42 -11.52
CA ALA A 32 -2.97 -5.02 -12.24
C ALA A 32 -2.76 -5.86 -13.50
N LYS A 33 -2.28 -5.23 -14.59
CA LYS A 33 -2.03 -5.91 -15.86
C LYS A 33 -0.71 -6.69 -15.80
N GLU A 34 -0.56 -7.71 -16.64
CA GLU A 34 0.66 -8.54 -16.70
C GLU A 34 1.95 -7.75 -16.98
N SER A 35 1.86 -6.54 -17.56
CA SER A 35 3.02 -5.65 -17.78
C SER A 35 3.60 -5.08 -16.48
N ASP A 36 2.83 -5.07 -15.39
CA ASP A 36 3.20 -4.51 -14.08
C ASP A 36 3.63 -5.63 -13.11
N ALA A 37 4.29 -6.66 -13.66
CA ALA A 37 4.54 -7.93 -12.99
C ALA A 37 5.21 -7.76 -11.63
N ILE A 38 4.41 -7.93 -10.57
CA ILE A 38 4.87 -7.94 -9.18
C ILE A 38 5.85 -9.12 -9.03
N PRO A 39 7.07 -8.89 -8.49
CA PRO A 39 8.00 -9.98 -8.25
C PRO A 39 7.37 -11.08 -7.40
N SER A 40 7.57 -12.33 -7.79
CA SER A 40 6.94 -13.48 -7.09
C SER A 40 7.28 -13.54 -5.60
N SER A 41 8.45 -13.02 -5.18
CA SER A 41 8.84 -12.89 -3.77
C SER A 41 7.95 -11.90 -3.00
N VAL A 42 7.59 -10.78 -3.62
CA VAL A 42 6.69 -9.77 -3.05
C VAL A 42 5.27 -10.31 -2.98
N ALA A 43 4.79 -10.95 -4.05
CA ALA A 43 3.48 -11.59 -4.08
C ALA A 43 3.33 -12.65 -2.97
N LYS A 44 4.34 -13.51 -2.77
CA LYS A 44 4.36 -14.49 -1.67
C LYS A 44 4.30 -13.84 -0.30
N THR A 45 4.98 -12.69 -0.12
CA THR A 45 4.98 -11.95 1.15
C THR A 45 3.60 -11.37 1.44
N ILE A 46 2.93 -10.80 0.44
CA ILE A 46 1.56 -10.28 0.55
C ILE A 46 0.58 -11.41 0.90
N LEU A 47 0.65 -12.54 0.20
CA LEU A 47 -0.18 -13.72 0.49
C LEU A 47 0.07 -14.28 1.89
N TYR A 48 1.32 -14.27 2.36
CA TYR A 48 1.67 -14.72 3.72
C TYR A 48 0.96 -13.90 4.80
N TYR A 49 0.91 -12.56 4.64
CA TYR A 49 0.20 -11.67 5.56
C TYR A 49 -1.32 -11.82 5.43
N TRP A 50 -1.84 -11.97 4.22
CA TRP A 50 -3.28 -12.13 4.00
C TRP A 50 -3.83 -13.38 4.70
N GLN A 51 -3.18 -14.52 4.51
CA GLN A 51 -3.60 -15.79 5.12
C GLN A 51 -3.62 -15.78 6.66
N ARG A 52 -2.99 -14.79 7.29
CA ARG A 52 -2.87 -14.64 8.75
C ARG A 52 -3.69 -13.47 9.29
N ASP A 53 -4.48 -12.81 8.46
CA ASP A 53 -5.21 -11.60 8.83
C ASP A 53 -4.27 -10.46 9.29
N GLN A 54 -3.08 -10.38 8.68
CA GLN A 54 -2.02 -9.44 9.05
C GLN A 54 -1.76 -8.38 7.98
N LEU A 55 -2.59 -8.27 6.94
CA LEU A 55 -2.44 -7.23 5.90
C LEU A 55 -2.51 -5.82 6.46
N ALA A 56 -3.39 -5.57 7.42
CA ALA A 56 -3.52 -4.26 8.05
C ALA A 56 -2.51 -4.00 9.19
N SER A 57 -1.63 -4.97 9.48
CA SER A 57 -0.52 -4.76 10.40
C SER A 57 0.45 -3.71 9.84
N GLU A 58 1.27 -3.09 10.70
CA GLU A 58 2.29 -2.13 10.23
C GLU A 58 3.19 -2.76 9.15
N ALA A 59 3.62 -4.01 9.33
CA ALA A 59 4.48 -4.70 8.37
C ALA A 59 3.73 -5.03 7.07
N GLY A 60 2.56 -5.65 7.18
CA GLY A 60 1.74 -6.03 6.02
C GLY A 60 1.35 -4.82 5.18
N LEU A 61 0.90 -3.74 5.83
CA LEU A 61 0.46 -2.53 5.15
C LEU A 61 1.66 -1.78 4.56
N THR A 62 2.84 -1.82 5.19
CA THR A 62 4.07 -1.26 4.60
C THR A 62 4.46 -2.00 3.32
N THR A 63 4.43 -3.34 3.34
CA THR A 63 4.71 -4.14 2.15
C THR A 63 3.70 -3.84 1.04
N LEU A 64 2.42 -3.80 1.38
CA LEU A 64 1.35 -3.59 0.42
C LEU A 64 1.40 -2.19 -0.19
N PHE A 65 1.53 -1.15 0.66
CA PHE A 65 1.63 0.24 0.24
C PHE A 65 2.78 0.43 -0.75
N LYS A 66 3.98 -0.02 -0.39
CA LYS A 66 5.15 0.07 -1.26
C LYS A 66 4.89 -0.60 -2.61
N THR A 67 4.33 -1.79 -2.59
CA THR A 67 4.08 -2.58 -3.81
C THR A 67 3.09 -1.87 -4.73
N VAL A 68 2.02 -1.30 -4.18
CA VAL A 68 0.98 -0.60 -4.95
C VAL A 68 1.53 0.69 -5.55
N VAL A 69 2.29 1.47 -4.80
CA VAL A 69 2.93 2.70 -5.31
C VAL A 69 3.94 2.39 -6.42
N GLU A 70 4.65 1.26 -6.34
CA GLU A 70 5.60 0.83 -7.38
C GLU A 70 4.90 0.26 -8.63
N ALA A 71 3.78 -0.45 -8.46
CA ALA A 71 3.05 -1.09 -9.54
C ALA A 71 2.09 -0.15 -10.28
N ASP A 72 1.34 0.68 -9.55
CA ASP A 72 0.35 1.61 -10.11
C ASP A 72 0.26 2.88 -9.24
N PRO A 73 1.18 3.84 -9.43
CA PRO A 73 1.22 5.08 -8.66
C PRO A 73 -0.07 5.90 -8.78
N GLU A 74 -0.71 5.91 -9.96
CA GLU A 74 -1.91 6.71 -10.21
C GLU A 74 -3.09 6.20 -9.38
N ARG A 75 -3.35 4.88 -9.40
CA ARG A 75 -4.39 4.29 -8.57
C ARG A 75 -4.05 4.34 -7.08
N ALA A 76 -2.77 4.23 -6.71
CA ALA A 76 -2.32 4.38 -5.33
C ALA A 76 -2.69 5.76 -4.77
N ILE A 77 -2.38 6.82 -5.53
CA ILE A 77 -2.70 8.20 -5.17
C ILE A 77 -4.20 8.39 -5.06
N GLY A 78 -5.00 7.86 -6.00
CA GLY A 78 -6.46 7.94 -5.95
C GLY A 78 -7.05 7.34 -4.67
N VAL A 79 -6.59 6.14 -4.27
CA VAL A 79 -7.02 5.51 -3.01
C VAL A 79 -6.58 6.33 -1.79
N ILE A 80 -5.37 6.89 -1.79
CA ILE A 80 -4.89 7.72 -0.67
C ILE A 80 -5.74 9.01 -0.54
N ASP A 81 -6.15 9.59 -1.68
CA ASP A 81 -7.03 10.75 -1.76
C ASP A 81 -8.43 10.45 -1.23
N ASP A 82 -9.01 9.31 -1.62
CA ASP A 82 -10.32 8.83 -1.13
C ASP A 82 -10.37 8.67 0.41
N PHE A 83 -9.22 8.41 1.03
CA PHE A 83 -9.06 8.28 2.47
C PHE A 83 -8.69 9.60 3.16
N GLY A 84 -8.53 10.70 2.42
CA GLY A 84 -8.17 12.01 2.98
C GLY A 84 -6.75 12.07 3.55
N LEU A 85 -5.84 11.21 3.09
CA LEU A 85 -4.48 11.08 3.61
C LEU A 85 -3.50 12.04 2.89
N GLU A 86 -3.80 13.33 2.94
CA GLU A 86 -3.10 14.39 2.19
C GLU A 86 -1.57 14.43 2.43
N GLU A 87 -1.14 14.31 3.68
CA GLU A 87 0.29 14.31 4.02
C GLU A 87 1.04 13.12 3.39
N ILE A 88 0.36 11.98 3.28
CA ILE A 88 0.93 10.77 2.67
C ILE A 88 0.97 10.92 1.15
N LYS A 89 -0.10 11.47 0.54
CA LYS A 89 -0.14 11.78 -0.90
C LYS A 89 1.01 12.69 -1.30
N LEU A 90 1.23 13.78 -0.54
CA LEU A 90 2.33 14.70 -0.76
C LEU A 90 3.70 14.02 -0.66
N ALA A 91 3.87 13.08 0.28
CA ALA A 91 5.13 12.39 0.52
C ALA A 91 5.54 11.41 -0.60
N ILE A 92 4.57 10.89 -1.37
CA ILE A 92 4.83 9.91 -2.44
C ILE A 92 4.76 10.54 -3.84
N SER A 93 4.22 11.74 -3.97
CA SER A 93 4.10 12.47 -5.24
C SER A 93 5.27 13.44 -5.51
N SER A 94 6.21 13.56 -4.56
CA SER A 94 7.36 14.46 -4.59
C SER A 94 8.67 13.74 -4.87
#